data_AF-A0A382JAN7-F1
#
_entry.id   AF-A0A382JAN7-F1
#
_cell.length_a   1.000
_cell.length_b   1.000
_cell.length_c   1.000
_cell.angle_alpha   90.00
_cell.angle_beta   90.00
_cell.angle_gamma   90.00
#
_symmetry.space_group_name_H-M   'P 1'
#
loop_
_entity.id
_entity.type
_entity.pdbx_description
1 polymer ?
#
loop_
_entity_poly.entity_id
_entity_poly.type
_entity_poly.pdbx_seq_one_letter_code
_entity_poly.pdbx_strand_id
1 'polypeptide(L)'
;VKILFGCTNLIHFFLFLFVITFKVNAQSIQPFRDYTALTKRVYHFTKVEFITKEGEFNEKICTYYIPELKETSPPFVAIYYKRENSQWFTESLYRKRLRFSFKDGILKLDRTNFWDWFELEEIRVVILF
;
A
#
# COMPACT_ATOMS: atom_id res chain seq x y z
N VAL A 1 40.47 -17.93 -49.69
CA VAL A 1 39.00 -17.74 -49.78
C VAL A 1 38.23 -18.20 -48.52
N LYS A 2 38.68 -19.22 -47.76
CA LYS A 2 37.96 -19.68 -46.54
C LYS A 2 38.06 -18.77 -45.29
N ILE A 3 39.10 -17.95 -45.16
CA ILE A 3 39.33 -17.09 -43.97
C ILE A 3 38.40 -15.86 -43.96
N LEU A 4 38.07 -15.33 -45.15
CA LEU A 4 37.14 -14.19 -45.29
C LEU A 4 35.69 -14.54 -44.93
N PHE A 5 35.29 -15.80 -45.10
CA PHE A 5 33.92 -16.29 -44.84
C PHE A 5 33.60 -16.47 -43.35
N GLY A 6 34.62 -16.70 -42.51
CA GLY A 6 34.45 -16.76 -41.05
C GLY A 6 34.22 -15.38 -40.43
N CYS A 7 34.92 -14.37 -40.96
CA CYS A 7 34.81 -12.98 -40.49
C CYS A 7 33.42 -12.39 -40.75
N THR A 8 32.83 -12.64 -41.93
CA THR A 8 31.48 -12.13 -42.26
C THR A 8 30.42 -12.73 -41.35
N ASN A 9 30.46 -14.04 -41.08
CA ASN A 9 29.50 -14.68 -40.17
C ASN A 9 29.65 -14.19 -38.72
N LEU A 10 30.88 -13.92 -38.28
CA LEU A 10 31.15 -13.32 -36.97
C LEU A 10 30.55 -11.90 -36.88
N ILE A 11 30.74 -11.08 -37.92
CA ILE A 11 30.19 -9.72 -38.00
C ILE A 11 28.66 -9.73 -37.98
N HIS A 12 28.02 -10.66 -38.70
CA HIS A 12 26.56 -10.80 -38.70
C HIS A 12 26.03 -11.25 -37.33
N PHE A 13 26.74 -12.14 -36.64
CA PHE A 13 26.40 -12.57 -35.28
C PHE A 13 26.52 -11.41 -34.27
N PHE A 14 27.58 -10.60 -34.37
CA PHE A 14 27.72 -9.40 -33.54
C PHE A 14 26.65 -8.34 -33.83
N LEU A 15 26.30 -8.13 -35.11
CA LEU A 15 25.20 -7.23 -35.49
C LEU A 15 23.85 -7.73 -34.97
N PHE A 16 23.59 -9.04 -35.02
CA PHE A 16 22.37 -9.64 -34.50
C PHE A 16 22.27 -9.47 -32.97
N LEU A 17 23.35 -9.73 -32.23
CA LEU A 17 23.41 -9.48 -30.79
C LEU A 17 23.22 -8.00 -30.46
N PHE A 18 23.81 -7.10 -31.24
CA PHE A 18 23.65 -5.65 -31.08
C PHE A 18 22.17 -5.25 -31.27
N VAL A 19 21.49 -5.75 -32.31
CA VAL A 19 20.05 -5.46 -32.52
C VAL A 19 19.18 -5.98 -31.38
N ILE A 20 19.52 -7.10 -30.76
CA ILE A 20 18.80 -7.63 -29.58
C ILE A 20 18.97 -6.72 -28.36
N THR A 21 20.16 -6.13 -28.13
CA THR A 21 20.39 -5.25 -26.97
C THR A 21 19.70 -3.89 -27.09
N PHE A 22 19.40 -3.39 -28.29
CA PHE A 22 18.61 -2.15 -28.46
C PHE A 22 17.13 -2.28 -28.06
N LYS A 23 16.61 -3.49 -27.92
CA LYS A 23 15.20 -3.73 -27.55
C LYS A 23 14.95 -3.78 -26.05
N VAL A 24 15.99 -3.65 -25.22
CA VAL A 24 15.84 -3.61 -23.76
C VAL A 24 15.43 -2.20 -23.37
N ASN A 25 14.13 -1.91 -23.42
CA ASN A 25 13.57 -0.76 -22.72
C ASN A 25 13.85 -0.99 -21.23
N ALA A 26 14.90 -0.35 -20.70
CA ALA A 26 15.07 -0.21 -19.27
C ALA A 26 13.77 0.39 -18.72
N GLN A 27 13.15 -0.30 -17.77
CA GLN A 27 11.95 0.17 -17.10
C GLN A 27 12.23 1.59 -16.61
N SER A 28 11.52 2.60 -17.11
CA SER A 28 11.78 3.98 -16.68
C SER A 28 11.49 4.06 -15.19
N ILE A 29 12.54 4.14 -14.37
CA ILE A 29 12.41 4.34 -12.93
C ILE A 29 12.00 5.80 -12.77
N GLN A 30 10.69 6.06 -12.77
CA GLN A 30 10.17 7.32 -12.27
C GLN A 30 10.23 7.24 -10.74
N PRO A 31 11.09 8.04 -10.07
CA PRO A 31 11.24 7.96 -8.60
C PRO A 31 10.00 8.44 -7.85
N PHE A 32 9.12 9.19 -8.53
CA PHE A 32 7.83 9.61 -8.02
C PHE A 32 6.80 9.58 -9.15
N ARG A 33 5.53 9.45 -8.77
CA ARG A 33 4.38 9.63 -9.65
C ARG A 33 3.41 10.56 -8.95
N ASP A 34 3.03 11.63 -9.64
CA ASP A 34 1.99 12.52 -9.15
C ASP A 34 0.62 11.91 -9.45
N TYR A 35 -0.27 11.95 -8.47
CA TYR A 35 -1.65 11.53 -8.58
C TYR A 35 -2.55 12.75 -8.45
N THR A 36 -3.32 13.07 -9.49
CA THR A 36 -4.16 14.27 -9.54
C THR A 36 -5.60 14.02 -9.05
N ALA A 37 -6.02 12.77 -8.95
CA ALA A 37 -7.37 12.38 -8.54
C ALA A 37 -7.32 11.20 -7.55
N LEU A 38 -6.91 11.48 -6.31
CA LEU A 38 -6.97 10.51 -5.21
C LEU A 38 -8.30 10.61 -4.47
N THR A 39 -8.93 9.48 -4.20
CA THR A 39 -10.09 9.39 -3.33
C THR A 39 -9.64 9.25 -1.88
N LYS A 40 -10.16 10.11 -1.00
CA LYS A 40 -9.93 10.01 0.45
C LYS A 40 -11.19 9.52 1.15
N ARG A 41 -11.10 8.39 1.85
CA ARG A 41 -12.14 7.91 2.79
C ARG A 41 -11.64 8.02 4.21
N VAL A 42 -12.50 8.53 5.09
CA VAL A 42 -12.21 8.65 6.53
C VAL A 42 -13.33 7.96 7.28
N TYR A 43 -12.98 6.92 8.03
CA TYR A 43 -13.85 6.25 8.97
C TYR A 43 -13.52 6.79 10.35
N HIS A 44 -14.55 7.15 11.10
CA HIS A 44 -14.40 7.74 12.43
C HIS A 44 -15.18 6.88 13.42
N PHE A 45 -14.52 6.52 14.51
CA PHE A 45 -15.06 5.71 15.58
C PHE A 45 -14.78 6.38 16.92
N THR A 46 -15.79 6.35 17.77
CA THR A 46 -15.73 6.75 19.17
C THR A 46 -15.59 5.53 20.06
N LYS A 47 -15.24 5.74 21.33
CA LYS A 47 -15.02 4.68 22.32
C LYS A 47 -16.15 3.65 22.41
N VAL A 48 -17.40 4.08 22.24
CA VAL A 48 -18.57 3.18 22.29
C VAL A 48 -18.69 2.27 21.06
N GLU A 49 -18.02 2.60 19.96
CA GLU A 49 -18.08 1.82 18.71
C GLU A 49 -16.99 0.77 18.63
N PHE A 50 -15.80 1.07 19.16
CA PHE A 50 -14.66 0.15 19.14
C PHE A 50 -14.49 -0.68 20.42
N ILE A 51 -15.39 -0.53 21.40
CA ILE A 51 -15.47 -1.36 22.62
C ILE A 51 -16.84 -2.06 22.67
N THR A 52 -16.85 -3.37 22.93
CA THR A 52 -18.08 -4.14 23.09
C THR A 52 -18.71 -3.91 24.47
N LYS A 53 -19.92 -4.46 24.68
CA LYS A 53 -20.58 -4.36 26.00
C LYS A 53 -19.81 -5.11 27.09
N GLU A 54 -19.07 -6.13 26.70
CA GLU A 54 -18.21 -6.96 27.54
C GLU A 54 -16.87 -6.28 27.85
N GLY A 55 -16.62 -5.11 27.27
CA GLY A 55 -15.37 -4.38 27.43
C GLY A 55 -14.24 -4.94 26.57
N GLU A 56 -14.54 -5.66 25.49
CA GLU A 56 -13.54 -6.16 24.54
C GLU A 56 -13.40 -5.25 23.32
N PHE A 57 -12.32 -5.41 22.56
CA PHE A 57 -12.15 -4.67 21.31
C PHE A 57 -13.14 -5.15 20.24
N ASN A 58 -13.89 -4.23 19.64
CA ASN A 58 -14.83 -4.56 18.57
C ASN A 58 -14.14 -4.67 17.21
N GLU A 59 -13.79 -5.89 16.81
CA GLU A 59 -13.10 -6.16 15.53
C GLU A 59 -13.91 -5.78 14.27
N LYS A 60 -15.20 -5.41 14.40
CA LYS A 60 -15.97 -4.89 13.27
C LYS A 60 -15.33 -3.64 12.66
N ILE A 61 -14.62 -2.84 13.47
CA ILE A 61 -13.91 -1.64 12.97
C ILE A 61 -12.63 -1.98 12.18
N CYS A 62 -12.30 -3.26 12.00
CA CYS A 62 -11.15 -3.69 11.22
C CYS A 62 -11.44 -3.92 9.73
N THR A 63 -12.71 -4.00 9.31
CA THR A 63 -13.08 -4.39 7.94
C THR A 63 -13.78 -3.26 7.20
N TYR A 64 -13.30 -2.94 6.00
CA TYR A 64 -13.82 -1.86 5.16
C TYR A 64 -14.15 -2.39 3.77
N TYR A 65 -15.37 -2.10 3.30
CA TYR A 65 -15.79 -2.39 1.94
C TYR A 65 -15.63 -1.14 1.06
N ILE A 66 -14.77 -1.23 0.06
CA ILE A 66 -14.35 -0.18 -0.86
C ILE A 66 -14.34 -0.79 -2.27
N PRO A 67 -15.50 -0.91 -2.93
CA PRO A 67 -15.61 -1.59 -4.22
C PRO A 67 -14.83 -0.91 -5.35
N GLU A 68 -14.49 0.37 -5.19
CA GLU A 68 -13.74 1.15 -6.17
C GLU A 68 -12.22 0.91 -6.07
N LEU A 69 -11.75 0.28 -5.00
CA LEU A 69 -10.35 -0.02 -4.78
C LEU A 69 -9.93 -1.19 -5.69
N LYS A 70 -8.92 -0.96 -6.54
CA LYS A 70 -8.41 -1.96 -7.48
C LYS A 70 -7.15 -2.62 -6.94
N GLU A 71 -7.04 -3.94 -7.07
CA GLU A 71 -5.89 -4.74 -6.61
C GLU A 71 -4.54 -4.32 -7.21
N THR A 72 -4.56 -3.70 -8.40
CA THR A 72 -3.36 -3.21 -9.07
C THR A 72 -2.72 -1.99 -8.39
N SER A 73 -3.42 -1.34 -7.45
CA SER A 73 -2.93 -0.19 -6.72
C SER A 73 -3.26 -0.34 -5.22
N PRO A 74 -2.30 -0.77 -4.38
CA PRO A 74 -2.55 -0.91 -2.96
C PRO A 74 -2.93 0.45 -2.35
N PRO A 75 -3.93 0.51 -1.45
CA PRO A 75 -4.31 1.76 -0.81
C PRO A 75 -3.20 2.24 0.13
N PHE A 76 -3.10 3.55 0.27
CA PHE A 76 -2.43 4.12 1.44
C PHE A 76 -3.41 4.12 2.61
N VAL A 77 -3.00 3.56 3.74
CA VAL A 77 -3.84 3.46 4.94
C VAL A 77 -3.09 4.06 6.13
N ALA A 78 -3.77 4.92 6.87
CA ALA A 78 -3.28 5.52 8.10
C ALA A 78 -4.33 5.43 9.21
N ILE A 79 -3.87 5.15 10.43
CA ILE A 79 -4.73 5.17 11.61
C ILE A 79 -4.30 6.34 12.50
N TYR A 80 -5.27 7.16 12.86
CA TYR A 80 -5.12 8.26 13.80
C TYR A 80 -5.87 7.90 15.08
N TYR A 81 -5.24 8.25 16.19
CA TYR A 81 -5.76 8.02 17.52
C TYR A 81 -5.85 9.34 18.27
N LYS A 82 -6.81 9.39 19.19
CA LYS A 82 -6.94 10.46 20.16
C LYS A 82 -7.25 9.85 21.51
N ARG A 83 -6.47 10.23 22.51
CA ARG A 83 -6.74 9.95 23.93
C ARG A 83 -7.50 11.14 24.53
N GLU A 84 -8.08 10.93 25.70
CA GLU A 84 -8.73 11.98 26.46
C GLU A 84 -7.76 13.16 26.71
N ASN A 85 -8.24 14.38 26.50
CA ASN A 85 -7.46 15.62 26.65
C ASN A 85 -6.15 15.69 25.84
N SER A 86 -6.03 14.92 24.76
CA SER A 86 -4.84 14.88 23.91
C SER A 86 -5.12 15.38 22.48
N GLN A 87 -4.04 15.71 21.76
CA GLN A 87 -4.09 15.94 20.33
C GLN A 87 -4.13 14.63 19.55
N TRP A 88 -4.60 14.69 18.30
CA TRP A 88 -4.52 13.55 17.39
C TRP A 88 -3.08 13.15 17.12
N PHE A 89 -2.81 11.84 17.15
CA PHE A 89 -1.52 11.27 16.78
C PHE A 89 -1.70 10.07 15.85
N THR A 90 -0.66 9.72 15.10
CA THR A 90 -0.70 8.63 14.12
C THR A 90 0.07 7.41 14.63
N GLU A 91 -0.40 6.19 14.36
CA GLU A 91 0.40 4.96 14.59
C GLU A 91 1.74 4.99 13.88
N SER A 92 1.85 5.65 12.72
CA SER A 92 3.11 5.80 12.00
C SER A 92 4.21 6.52 12.81
N LEU A 93 3.85 7.25 13.89
CA LEU A 93 4.82 7.85 14.80
C LEU A 93 5.33 6.85 15.87
N TYR A 94 4.63 5.74 16.08
CA TYR A 94 4.92 4.70 17.08
C TYR A 94 5.37 3.38 16.42
N ARG A 95 6.44 3.44 15.62
CA ARG A 95 7.34 2.31 15.24
C ARG A 95 6.77 1.06 14.54
N LYS A 96 5.46 0.90 14.36
CA LYS A 96 4.87 -0.33 13.79
C LYS A 96 4.44 -0.12 12.34
N ARG A 97 4.85 -1.03 11.45
CA ARG A 97 4.26 -1.12 10.11
C ARG A 97 2.79 -1.51 10.27
N LEU A 98 1.89 -0.69 9.74
CA LEU A 98 0.46 -1.00 9.69
C LEU A 98 0.26 -2.33 8.95
N ARG A 99 -0.46 -3.26 9.58
CA ARG A 99 -0.73 -4.59 9.03
C ARG A 99 -2.13 -4.66 8.45
N PHE A 100 -2.23 -4.87 7.16
CA PHE A 100 -3.52 -5.03 6.51
C PHE A 100 -3.43 -5.99 5.32
N SER A 101 -4.58 -6.49 4.92
CA SER A 101 -4.78 -7.21 3.66
C SER A 101 -5.86 -6.52 2.86
N PHE A 102 -5.75 -6.59 1.53
CA PHE A 102 -6.74 -6.05 0.63
C PHE A 102 -6.97 -7.04 -0.51
N LYS A 103 -8.24 -7.39 -0.73
CA LYS A 103 -8.68 -8.29 -1.80
C LYS A 103 -10.14 -8.03 -2.15
N ASP A 104 -10.50 -8.04 -3.43
CA ASP A 104 -11.90 -7.95 -3.91
C ASP A 104 -12.68 -6.76 -3.32
N GLY A 105 -12.06 -5.58 -3.23
CA GLY A 105 -12.68 -4.39 -2.62
C GLY A 105 -12.76 -4.42 -1.09
N ILE A 106 -12.22 -5.44 -0.42
CA ILE A 106 -12.27 -5.59 1.04
C ILE A 106 -10.88 -5.30 1.63
N LEU A 107 -10.77 -4.24 2.42
CA LEU A 107 -9.60 -3.94 3.24
C LEU A 107 -9.83 -4.48 4.66
N LYS A 108 -8.92 -5.33 5.15
CA LYS A 108 -8.93 -5.84 6.53
C LYS A 108 -7.68 -5.42 7.27
N LEU A 109 -7.85 -4.67 8.34
CA LEU A 109 -6.81 -4.33 9.31
C LEU A 109 -6.62 -5.49 10.29
N ASP A 110 -5.37 -5.76 10.64
CA ASP A 110 -5.05 -6.68 11.74
C ASP A 110 -5.43 -6.03 13.08
N ARG A 111 -6.06 -6.80 13.98
CA ARG A 111 -6.42 -6.34 15.34
C ARG A 111 -5.22 -5.82 16.13
N THR A 112 -4.02 -6.35 15.87
CA THR A 112 -2.77 -5.94 16.53
C THR A 112 -2.32 -4.51 16.20
N ASN A 113 -2.94 -3.84 15.21
CA ASN A 113 -2.75 -2.42 14.97
C ASN A 113 -3.38 -1.56 16.08
N PHE A 114 -4.36 -2.09 16.81
CA PHE A 114 -5.11 -1.35 17.83
C PHE A 114 -4.66 -1.66 19.25
N TRP A 115 -3.40 -2.04 19.49
CA TRP A 115 -2.93 -2.65 20.75
C TRP A 115 -3.27 -1.89 22.05
N ASP A 116 -3.43 -0.57 22.02
CA ASP A 116 -3.72 0.28 23.18
C ASP A 116 -5.15 0.88 23.15
N TRP A 117 -6.07 0.20 22.46
CA TRP A 117 -7.42 0.69 22.19
C TRP A 117 -8.20 1.14 23.43
N PHE A 118 -7.92 0.56 24.61
CA PHE A 118 -8.63 0.86 25.86
C PHE A 118 -8.32 2.27 26.40
N GLU A 119 -7.14 2.82 26.10
CA GLU A 119 -6.74 4.19 26.46
C GLU A 119 -7.27 5.24 25.48
N LEU A 120 -7.85 4.82 24.36
CA LEU A 120 -8.31 5.72 23.31
C LEU A 120 -9.73 6.22 23.57
N GLU A 121 -9.99 7.42 23.06
CA GLU A 121 -11.30 8.07 23.02
C GLU A 121 -11.88 8.00 21.61
N GLU A 122 -11.03 8.26 20.60
CA GLU A 122 -11.42 8.25 19.19
C GLU A 122 -10.36 7.57 18.32
N ILE A 123 -10.84 6.91 17.27
CA ILE A 123 -10.03 6.30 16.20
C ILE A 123 -10.51 6.87 14.88
N ARG A 124 -9.56 7.20 13.98
CA ARG A 124 -9.86 7.47 12.57
C ARG A 124 -9.01 6.61 11.67
N VAL A 125 -9.64 5.93 10.73
CA VAL A 125 -8.96 5.19 9.67
C VAL A 125 -9.10 5.96 8.37
N VAL A 126 -7.97 6.39 7.83
CA VAL A 126 -7.87 7.16 6.59
C VAL A 126 -7.33 6.24 5.50
N ILE A 127 -8.03 6.22 4.37
CA ILE A 127 -7.69 5.39 3.21
C ILE A 127 -7.63 6.30 1.99
N LEU A 128 -6.48 6.31 1.31
CA LEU A 128 -6.28 7.01 0.03
C LEU A 128 -6.08 5.98 -1.08
N PHE A 129 -6.78 6.15 -2.20
CA PHE A 129 -6.71 5.25 -3.36
C PHE A 129 -7.13 5.92 -4.66
#